data_AF-A0A7C9EEJ4-F1
#
_entry.id   AF-A0A7C9EEJ4-F1
#
_cell.length_a   1.000
_cell.length_b   1.000
_cell.length_c   1.000
_cell.angle_alpha   90.00
_cell.angle_beta   90.00
_cell.angle_gamma   90.00
#
_symmetry.space_group_name_H-M   'P 1'
#
loop_
_entity.id
_entity.type
_entity.pdbx_description
1 polymer ?
#
loop_
_entity_poly.entity_id
_entity_poly.type
_entity_poly.pdbx_seq_one_letter_code
_entity_poly.pdbx_strand_id
1 'polypeptide(L)'
;PSPFYRRASDELDRLGVVDAVINLFIDVRPGELQEKTIWMVERSLRGENTSQRVALNESLVRALGEALKHGNTNTRALAKDALTYLKQISGASGKIISGPIRLRR
;
A
#
# COMPACT_ATOMS: atom_id res chain seq x y z
N PRO A 1 -15.30 -0.72 -1.78
CA PRO A 1 -14.99 -1.14 -3.17
C PRO A 1 -16.03 -2.13 -3.70
N SER A 2 -16.38 -2.10 -4.98
CA SER A 2 -17.30 -3.09 -5.57
C SER A 2 -16.62 -4.48 -5.67
N PRO A 3 -17.38 -5.58 -5.73
CA PRO A 3 -16.83 -6.93 -5.92
C PRO A 3 -16.01 -7.08 -7.22
N PHE A 4 -16.35 -6.30 -8.25
CA PHE A 4 -15.59 -6.25 -9.50
C PHE A 4 -14.24 -5.57 -9.31
N TYR A 5 -14.18 -4.46 -8.56
CA TYR A 5 -12.94 -3.77 -8.26
C TYR A 5 -11.97 -4.66 -7.48
N ARG A 6 -12.47 -5.39 -6.46
CA ARG A 6 -11.64 -6.32 -5.68
C ARG A 6 -11.02 -7.39 -6.57
N ARG A 7 -11.83 -8.06 -7.40
CA ARG A 7 -11.34 -9.09 -8.35
C ARG A 7 -10.31 -8.55 -9.34
N ALA A 8 -10.51 -7.35 -9.88
CA ALA A 8 -9.54 -6.72 -10.77
C ALA A 8 -8.22 -6.42 -10.05
N SER A 9 -8.28 -5.93 -8.81
CA SER A 9 -7.09 -5.69 -7.99
C SER A 9 -6.34 -6.98 -7.69
N ASP A 10 -7.06 -8.05 -7.32
CA ASP A 10 -6.47 -9.36 -7.05
C ASP A 10 -5.81 -9.94 -8.32
N GLU A 11 -6.39 -9.73 -9.50
CA GLU A 11 -5.81 -10.17 -10.77
C GLU A 11 -4.54 -9.39 -11.14
N LEU A 12 -4.51 -8.07 -10.90
CA LEU A 12 -3.30 -7.27 -11.08
C LEU A 12 -2.18 -7.71 -10.14
N ASP A 13 -2.50 -8.09 -8.91
CA ASP A 13 -1.54 -8.65 -7.96
C ASP A 13 -1.04 -10.02 -8.43
N ARG A 14 -1.95 -10.90 -8.88
CA ARG A 14 -1.61 -12.22 -9.44
C ARG A 14 -0.66 -12.12 -10.65
N LEU A 15 -0.83 -11.10 -11.48
CA LEU A 15 0.02 -10.83 -12.65
C LEU A 15 1.36 -10.14 -12.29
N GLY A 16 1.61 -9.84 -11.02
CA GLY A 16 2.82 -9.15 -10.56
C GLY A 16 2.87 -7.65 -10.88
N VAL A 17 1.75 -7.07 -11.34
CA VAL A 17 1.68 -5.64 -11.71
C VAL A 17 1.89 -4.76 -10.49
N VAL A 18 1.37 -5.17 -9.33
CA VAL A 18 1.53 -4.45 -8.07
C VAL A 18 3.01 -4.29 -7.71
N ASP A 19 3.78 -5.38 -7.75
CA ASP A 19 5.21 -5.34 -7.41
C ASP A 19 5.99 -4.49 -8.41
N ALA A 20 5.69 -4.63 -9.70
CA ALA A 20 6.31 -3.84 -10.75
C ALA A 20 6.07 -2.33 -10.54
N VAL A 21 4.85 -1.94 -10.19
CA VAL A 21 4.47 -0.53 -9.94
C VAL A 21 5.12 0.00 -8.67
N ILE A 22 5.20 -0.80 -7.60
CA ILE A 22 5.88 -0.41 -6.36
C ILE A 22 7.37 -0.18 -6.62
N ASN A 23 8.03 -1.11 -7.31
CA ASN A 23 9.45 -0.96 -7.65
C ASN A 23 9.67 0.27 -8.52
N LEU A 24 8.82 0.49 -9.53
CA LEU A 24 8.88 1.68 -10.36
C LEU A 24 8.70 2.97 -9.54
N PHE A 25 7.76 2.99 -8.58
CA PHE A 25 7.58 4.14 -7.69
C PHE A 25 8.80 4.41 -6.80
N ILE A 26 9.46 3.35 -6.31
CA ILE A 26 10.68 3.48 -5.51
C ILE A 26 11.82 4.08 -6.33
N ASP A 27 11.95 3.69 -7.60
CA ASP A 27 13.07 4.05 -8.45
C ASP A 27 12.88 5.38 -9.21
N VAL A 28 11.62 5.79 -9.44
CA VAL A 28 11.31 6.94 -10.28
C VAL A 28 11.63 8.28 -9.60
N ARG A 29 12.24 9.19 -10.36
CA ARG A 29 12.51 10.56 -9.93
C ARG A 29 11.22 11.39 -9.85
N PRO A 30 11.20 12.49 -9.06
CA PRO A 30 10.05 13.38 -8.98
C PRO A 30 9.58 13.88 -10.36
N GLY A 31 8.27 13.81 -10.60
CA GLY A 31 7.67 14.22 -11.86
C GLY A 31 6.35 13.49 -12.15
N GLU A 32 5.85 13.63 -13.37
CA GLU A 32 4.55 13.06 -13.78
C GLU A 32 4.47 11.54 -13.61
N LEU A 33 5.57 10.82 -13.90
CA LEU A 33 5.60 9.38 -13.74
C LEU A 33 5.50 8.98 -12.26
N GLN A 34 6.17 9.70 -11.35
CA GLN A 34 6.01 9.50 -9.91
C GLN A 34 4.57 9.69 -9.45
N GLU A 35 3.90 10.73 -9.95
CA GLU A 35 2.50 11.02 -9.63
C GLU A 35 1.56 9.91 -10.11
N LYS A 36 1.79 9.36 -11.30
CA LYS A 36 1.02 8.21 -11.82
C LYS A 36 1.28 6.94 -11.02
N THR A 37 2.55 6.66 -10.72
CA THR A 37 2.91 5.43 -10.00
C THR A 37 2.45 5.46 -8.56
N ILE A 38 2.54 6.60 -7.86
CA ILE A 38 2.04 6.71 -6.49
C ILE A 38 0.52 6.60 -6.43
N TRP A 39 -0.20 7.11 -7.45
CA TRP A 39 -1.64 6.90 -7.57
C TRP A 39 -1.97 5.40 -7.71
N MET A 40 -1.22 4.67 -8.56
CA MET A 40 -1.42 3.23 -8.72
C MET A 40 -1.10 2.46 -7.44
N VAL A 41 0.01 2.79 -6.75
CA VAL A 41 0.38 2.21 -5.45
C VAL A 41 -0.74 2.43 -4.43
N GLU A 42 -1.23 3.65 -4.29
CA GLU A 42 -2.31 4.00 -3.36
C GLU A 42 -3.57 3.16 -3.61
N ARG A 43 -3.90 2.91 -4.89
CA ARG A 43 -5.05 2.09 -5.27
C ARG A 43 -4.84 0.59 -5.05
N SER A 44 -3.64 0.10 -5.30
CA SER A 44 -3.26 -1.29 -5.00
C SER A 44 -3.30 -1.57 -3.51
N LEU A 45 -2.87 -0.61 -2.67
CA LEU A 45 -2.95 -0.75 -1.22
C LEU A 45 -4.38 -0.99 -0.74
N ARG A 46 -5.39 -0.36 -1.34
CA ARG A 46 -6.80 -0.57 -0.94
C ARG A 46 -7.36 -1.97 -1.22
N GLY A 47 -6.63 -2.85 -1.91
CA GLY A 47 -6.97 -4.26 -2.09
C GLY A 47 -6.51 -5.11 -0.89
N GLU A 48 -7.44 -5.80 -0.22
CA GLU A 48 -7.23 -6.55 1.05
C GLU A 48 -6.04 -7.52 1.06
N ASN A 49 -5.77 -8.22 -0.05
CA ASN A 49 -4.70 -9.21 -0.13
C ASN A 49 -3.32 -8.57 -0.31
N THR A 50 -3.26 -7.54 -1.15
CA THR A 50 -2.03 -6.83 -1.47
C THR A 50 -1.46 -6.12 -0.26
N SER A 51 -2.31 -5.51 0.56
CA SER A 51 -1.87 -4.61 1.61
C SER A 51 -1.03 -5.26 2.70
N GLN A 52 -1.34 -6.50 3.10
CA GLN A 52 -0.59 -7.19 4.15
C GLN A 52 0.83 -7.53 3.69
N ARG A 53 0.98 -7.93 2.42
CA ARG A 53 2.27 -8.30 1.83
C ARG A 53 3.21 -7.10 1.73
N VAL A 54 2.68 -5.95 1.33
CA VAL A 54 3.49 -4.73 1.10
C VAL A 54 3.61 -3.84 2.33
N ALA A 55 2.83 -4.07 3.40
CA ALA A 55 2.91 -3.28 4.64
C ALA A 55 4.26 -3.36 5.36
N LEU A 56 5.07 -4.37 5.06
CA LEU A 56 6.40 -4.55 5.62
C LEU A 56 7.52 -4.08 4.67
N ASN A 57 7.20 -3.51 3.51
CA ASN A 57 8.19 -3.02 2.57
C ASN A 57 8.75 -1.66 3.03
N GLU A 58 9.89 -1.68 3.74
CA GLU A 58 10.57 -0.49 4.25
C GLU A 58 10.97 0.50 3.14
N SER A 59 11.38 0.01 1.98
CA SER A 59 11.73 0.84 0.83
C SER A 59 10.54 1.63 0.31
N LEU A 60 9.37 1.00 0.24
CA LEU A 60 8.12 1.67 -0.11
C LEU A 60 7.75 2.74 0.93
N VAL A 61 7.83 2.42 2.23
CA VAL A 61 7.54 3.39 3.30
C VAL A 61 8.48 4.60 3.22
N ARG A 62 9.77 4.37 2.97
CA ARG A 62 10.74 5.45 2.77
C ARG A 62 10.41 6.30 1.55
N ALA A 63 10.14 5.69 0.40
CA ALA A 63 9.79 6.41 -0.84
C ALA A 63 8.52 7.26 -0.67
N LEU A 64 7.49 6.72 0.01
CA LEU A 64 6.30 7.48 0.38
C LEU A 64 6.62 8.65 1.32
N GLY A 65 7.54 8.46 2.27
CA GLY A 65 8.01 9.52 3.17
C GLY A 65 8.73 10.64 2.44
N GLU A 66 9.55 10.33 1.44
CA GLU A 66 10.22 11.33 0.59
C GLU A 66 9.21 12.06 -0.32
N ALA A 67 8.27 11.32 -0.92
CA ALA A 67 7.17 11.89 -1.71
C ALA A 67 6.28 12.84 -0.89
N LEU A 68 6.02 12.52 0.38
CA LEU A 68 5.28 13.39 1.30
C LEU A 68 6.03 14.70 1.63
N LYS A 69 7.37 14.65 1.71
CA LYS A 69 8.19 15.82 2.03
C LYS A 69 8.44 16.72 0.82
N HIS A 70 8.67 16.13 -0.35
CA HIS A 70 9.23 16.82 -1.50
C HIS A 70 8.32 16.83 -2.74
N GLY A 71 7.25 16.03 -2.75
CA GLY A 71 6.33 15.95 -3.88
C GLY A 71 5.49 17.21 -4.10
N ASN A 72 4.88 17.30 -5.27
CA ASN A 72 3.86 18.31 -5.55
C ASN A 72 2.60 18.08 -4.68
N THR A 73 1.59 18.94 -4.79
CA THR A 73 0.37 18.84 -3.96
C THR A 73 -0.34 17.49 -4.09
N ASN A 74 -0.47 16.96 -5.30
CA ASN A 74 -1.14 15.67 -5.54
C ASN A 74 -0.33 14.49 -4.99
N THR A 75 0.97 14.48 -5.26
CA THR A 75 1.91 13.46 -4.77
C THR A 75 1.92 13.39 -3.25
N ARG A 76 1.93 14.55 -2.57
CA ARG A 76 1.90 14.61 -1.10
C ARG A 76 0.59 14.07 -0.53
N ALA A 77 -0.55 14.38 -1.15
CA ALA A 77 -1.85 13.86 -0.73
C ALA A 77 -1.90 12.33 -0.86
N LEU A 78 -1.50 11.78 -2.01
CA LEU A 78 -1.45 10.34 -2.25
C LEU A 78 -0.48 9.62 -1.31
N ALA A 79 0.69 10.22 -1.05
CA ALA A 79 1.67 9.69 -0.11
C ALA A 79 1.11 9.61 1.32
N LYS A 80 0.43 10.66 1.77
CA LYS A 80 -0.21 10.72 3.08
C LYS A 80 -1.28 9.64 3.23
N ASP A 81 -2.12 9.46 2.22
CA ASP A 81 -3.20 8.47 2.23
C ASP A 81 -2.64 7.05 2.27
N ALA A 82 -1.64 6.75 1.44
CA ALA A 82 -0.94 5.46 1.43
C ALA A 82 -0.29 5.14 2.79
N LEU A 83 0.47 6.08 3.37
CA LEU A 83 1.10 5.90 4.68
C LEU A 83 0.07 5.70 5.81
N THR A 84 -1.03 6.43 5.76
CA THR A 84 -2.13 6.29 6.73
C THR A 84 -2.72 4.88 6.67
N TYR A 85 -2.93 4.38 5.47
CA TYR A 85 -3.47 3.04 5.25
C TYR A 85 -2.50 1.94 5.73
N LEU A 86 -1.20 2.06 5.40
CA LEU A 86 -0.17 1.13 5.88
C LEU A 86 -0.09 1.09 7.42
N LYS A 87 -0.19 2.25 8.08
CA LYS A 87 -0.22 2.35 9.54
C LYS A 87 -1.42 1.62 10.14
N GLN A 88 -2.60 1.73 9.52
CA GLN A 88 -3.80 1.04 10.00
C GLN A 88 -3.65 -0.48 9.94
N ILE A 89 -3.05 -1.01 8.89
CA ILE A 89 -2.83 -2.46 8.72
C ILE A 89 -1.79 -2.97 9.71
N SER A 90 -0.66 -2.28 9.83
CA SER A 90 0.40 -2.63 10.79
C SER A 90 -0.13 -2.60 12.24
N GLY A 91 -0.95 -1.60 12.59
CA GLY A 91 -1.62 -1.52 13.89
C GLY A 91 -2.73 -2.56 14.10
N ALA A 92 -3.41 -3.00 13.04
CA ALA A 92 -4.43 -4.05 13.11
C ALA A 92 -3.83 -5.46 13.30
N SER A 93 -2.66 -5.74 12.72
CA SER A 93 -1.95 -7.01 12.92
C SER A 93 -1.56 -7.26 14.40
N GLY A 94 -1.39 -6.21 15.21
CA GLY A 94 -1.19 -6.35 16.66
C GLY A 94 -2.43 -6.76 17.44
N LYS A 95 -3.63 -6.67 16.86
CA LYS A 95 -4.90 -6.97 17.56
C LYS A 95 -5.42 -8.39 17.31
N ILE A 96 -4.93 -9.08 16.27
CA ILE A 96 -5.38 -10.43 15.91
C ILE A 96 -4.72 -11.49 16.79
N ILE A 97 -3.55 -11.22 17.40
CA ILE A 97 -2.89 -12.11 18.37
C ILE A 97 -3.28 -11.74 19.80
N SER A 98 -4.57 -11.67 20.11
CA SER A 98 -5.08 -11.56 21.49
C SER A 98 -6.54 -12.03 21.57
N GLY A 99 -6.86 -13.16 20.93
CA GLY A 99 -8.07 -13.93 21.25
C GLY A 99 -7.75 -14.91 22.39
N PRO A 100 -8.59 -15.03 23.43
CA PRO A 100 -8.30 -15.96 24.52
C PRO A 100 -8.34 -17.40 23.98
N ILE A 101 -7.23 -18.13 24.18
CA ILE A 101 -7.22 -19.59 24.06
C ILE A 101 -8.17 -20.13 25.13
N ARG A 102 -9.42 -20.40 24.75
CA ARG A 102 -10.30 -21.23 25.56
C ARG A 102 -9.82 -22.67 25.44
N LEU A 103 -8.94 -23.08 26.35
CA LEU A 103 -8.73 -24.48 26.66
C LEU A 103 -10.06 -25.02 27.23
N ARG A 104 -10.74 -25.85 26.43
CA ARG A 104 -11.86 -26.65 26.92
C ARG A 104 -11.29 -27.76 27.81
N ARG A 105 -11.69 -27.76 29.08
CA ARG A 105 -11.69 -28.94 29.94
C ARG A 105 -13.10 -29.52 29.94
#